data_AF-A0A2Z2HS11-F1
#
_entry.id   AF-A0A2Z2HS11-F1
#
_cell.length_a   1.000
_cell.length_b   1.000
_cell.length_c   1.000
_cell.angle_alpha   90.00
_cell.angle_beta   90.00
_cell.angle_gamma   90.00
#
_symmetry.space_group_name_H-M   'P 1'
#
loop_
_entity.id
_entity.type
_entity.pdbx_description
1 polymer ?
#
loop_
_entity_poly.entity_id
_entity_poly.type
_entity_poly.pdbx_seq_one_letter_code
_entity_poly.pdbx_strand_id
1 'polypeptide(L)' 'MAKGFPVIGIGSIVFIFGLIFDLQGQSIVGPESSFMYANPDWITYGIQIMVLGITIIGVGTLLKIFKK' A
#
# COMPACT_ATOMS: atom_id res chain seq x y z
N MET A 1 0.13 -23.46 11.60
CA MET A 1 -0.55 -22.16 11.39
C MET A 1 0.10 -21.44 10.21
N ALA A 2 -0.61 -21.30 9.09
CA ALA A 2 -0.08 -20.80 7.81
C ALA A 2 0.25 -19.30 7.89
N LYS A 3 1.46 -18.96 8.35
CA LYS A 3 1.96 -17.58 8.48
C LYS A 3 1.90 -16.74 7.18
N GLY A 4 1.71 -17.36 6.01
CA GLY A 4 1.60 -16.66 4.73
C GLY A 4 0.31 -15.85 4.56
N PHE A 5 -0.83 -16.30 5.10
CA PHE A 5 -2.11 -15.58 4.98
C PHE A 5 -2.10 -14.21 5.70
N PRO A 6 -1.61 -14.12 6.96
CA PRO A 6 -1.47 -12.83 7.63
C PRO A 6 -0.57 -11.84 6.88
N VAL A 7 0.54 -12.30 6.30
CA VAL A 7 1.51 -11.43 5.59
C VAL A 7 0.90 -10.84 4.32
N ILE A 8 0.19 -11.65 3.53
CA ILE A 8 -0.51 -11.17 2.34
C ILE A 8 -1.55 -10.10 2.72
N GLY A 9 -2.32 -10.34 3.78
CA GLY A 9 -3.31 -9.36 4.28
C GLY A 9 -2.68 -8.03 4.67
N ILE A 10 -1.55 -8.05 5.39
CA ILE A 10 -0.81 -6.82 5.75
C ILE A 10 -0.36 -6.08 4.49
N GLY A 11 0.22 -6.78 3.52
CA GLY A 11 0.68 -6.16 2.27
C GLY A 11 -0.46 -5.52 1.47
N SER A 12 -1.65 -6.14 1.43
CA SER A 12 -2.84 -5.57 0.81
C SER A 12 -3.30 -4.29 1.49
N ILE A 13 -3.31 -4.24 2.83
CA ILE A 13 -3.67 -3.03 3.58
C ILE A 13 -2.69 -1.89 3.30
N VAL A 14 -1.38 -2.18 3.30
CA VAL A 14 -0.34 -1.20 2.98
C VAL A 14 -0.54 -0.66 1.56
N PHE A 15 -0.79 -1.53 0.59
CA PHE A 15 -1.06 -1.12 -0.79
C PHE A 15 -2.27 -0.18 -0.89
N ILE A 16 -3.38 -0.52 -0.23
CA ILE A 16 -4.61 0.30 -0.24
C ILE A 16 -4.34 1.70 0.34
N PHE A 17 -3.57 1.80 1.44
CA PHE A 17 -3.19 3.11 1.98
C PHE A 17 -2.31 3.91 1.03
N GLY A 18 -1.33 3.26 0.38
CA GLY A 18 -0.51 3.91 -0.64
C GLY A 18 -1.34 4.47 -1.78
N LEU A 19 -2.32 3.72 -2.27
CA LEU A 19 -3.26 4.16 -3.30
C LEU A 19 -4.10 5.36 -2.84
N ILE A 20 -4.62 5.33 -1.60
CA ILE A 20 -5.39 6.45 -1.05
C ILE A 20 -4.53 7.71 -0.94
N PHE A 21 -3.26 7.60 -0.53
CA PHE A 21 -2.37 8.75 -0.41
C PHE A 21 -1.97 9.33 -1.77
N ASP A 22 -1.72 8.47 -2.75
CA ASP A 22 -1.47 8.89 -4.13
C ASP A 22 -2.67 9.67 -4.70
N LEU A 23 -3.88 9.12 -4.56
CA LEU A 23 -5.11 9.76 -5.03
C LEU A 23 -5.43 11.06 -4.27
N GLN A 24 -5.10 11.15 -2.97
CA GLN A 24 -5.21 12.41 -2.23
C GLN A 24 -4.21 13.45 -2.76
N GLY A 25 -2.95 13.05 -2.97
CA GLY A 25 -1.91 13.91 -3.56
C GLY A 25 -2.30 14.47 -4.93
N GLN A 26 -3.02 13.67 -5.73
CA GLN A 26 -3.57 14.07 -7.04
C GLN A 26 -4.88 14.86 -6.96
N SER A 27 -5.37 15.19 -5.76
CA SER A 27 -6.64 15.89 -5.55
C SER A 27 -7.89 15.14 -6.02
N ILE A 28 -7.80 13.82 -6.26
CA ILE A 28 -8.91 13.00 -6.74
C ILE A 28 -9.84 12.60 -5.59
N VAL A 29 -9.28 12.33 -4.41
CA VAL A 29 -10.03 11.94 -3.21
C VAL A 29 -9.60 12.76 -2.00
N GLY A 30 -10.45 12.80 -0.96
CA GLY A 30 -10.17 13.50 0.30
C GLY A 30 -10.61 14.96 0.31
N PRO A 31 -10.62 15.60 1.49
CA PRO A 31 -11.03 16.99 1.63
C PRO A 31 -9.90 17.95 1.23
N GLU A 32 -10.25 19.10 0.64
CA GLU A 32 -9.29 20.15 0.27
C GLU A 32 -8.52 20.73 1.47
N SER A 33 -9.06 20.59 2.69
CA SER A 33 -8.38 20.99 3.94
C SER A 33 -7.30 20.01 4.40
N SER A 34 -7.19 18.83 3.76
CA SER A 34 -6.15 17.86 4.08
C SER A 34 -4.79 18.37 3.65
N PHE A 35 -3.79 18.23 4.52
CA PHE A 35 -2.38 18.52 4.19
C PHE A 35 -1.83 17.64 3.05
N MET A 36 -2.52 16.54 2.73
CA MET A 36 -2.17 15.64 1.63
C MET A 36 -2.76 16.07 0.29
N TYR A 37 -3.84 16.87 0.30
CA TYR A 37 -4.57 17.21 -0.92
C TYR A 37 -3.72 18.12 -1.82
N ALA A 38 -3.70 17.85 -3.12
CA ALA A 38 -2.92 18.61 -4.11
C ALA A 38 -1.41 18.67 -3.82
N ASN A 39 -0.85 17.68 -3.12
CA ASN A 39 0.54 17.70 -2.69
C ASN A 39 1.39 16.63 -3.42
N PRO A 40 2.39 17.03 -4.24
CA PRO A 40 3.20 16.11 -5.04
C PRO A 40 4.11 15.18 -4.21
N ASP A 41 4.44 15.55 -2.98
CA ASP A 41 5.20 14.67 -2.09
C ASP A 41 4.35 13.45 -1.72
N TRP A 42 3.05 13.65 -1.48
CA TRP A 42 2.12 12.57 -1.13
C TRP A 42 1.79 11.64 -2.30
N ILE A 43 1.89 12.13 -3.55
CA ILE A 43 1.91 11.29 -4.75
C ILE A 43 3.10 10.32 -4.68
N THR A 44 4.30 10.87 -4.46
CA THR A 44 5.54 10.09 -4.39
C THR A 44 5.53 9.08 -3.24
N TYR A 45 5.11 9.50 -2.04
CA TYR A 45 4.98 8.61 -0.90
C TYR A 45 3.93 7.54 -1.12
N GLY A 46 2.79 7.89 -1.72
CA GLY A 46 1.74 6.92 -2.08
C GLY A 46 2.28 5.82 -2.99
N ILE A 47 3.02 6.18 -4.04
CA ILE A 47 3.67 5.21 -4.95
C ILE A 47 4.68 4.33 -4.21
N GLN A 48 5.54 4.91 -3.37
CA GLN A 48 6.51 4.15 -2.58
C GLN A 48 5.83 3.13 -1.65
N ILE A 49 4.74 3.55 -0.99
CA ILE A 49 3.96 2.69 -0.09
C ILE A 49 3.26 1.58 -0.90
N MET A 50 2.72 1.87 -2.09
CA MET A 50 2.16 0.84 -2.98
C MET A 50 3.20 -0.22 -3.37
N VAL A 51 4.41 0.20 -3.76
CA VAL A 51 5.52 -0.71 -4.10
C VAL A 51 5.90 -1.57 -2.90
N LEU A 52 5.95 -0.99 -1.69
CA LEU A 52 6.19 -1.74 -0.46
C LEU A 52 5.07 -2.77 -0.19
N GLY A 53 3.80 -2.40 -0.37
CA GLY A 53 2.66 -3.31 -0.24
C GLY A 53 2.76 -4.50 -1.20
N ILE A 54 3.07 -4.25 -2.47
CA ILE A 54 3.31 -5.31 -3.47
C ILE A 54 4.46 -6.23 -3.05
N THR A 55 5.55 -5.65 -2.53
CA THR A 55 6.71 -6.42 -2.05
C THR A 55 6.33 -7.35 -0.90
N ILE A 56 5.55 -6.86 0.07
CA ILE A 56 5.06 -7.67 1.21
C ILE A 56 4.16 -8.81 0.72
N ILE A 57 3.24 -8.53 -0.22
CA ILE A 57 2.38 -9.55 -0.84
C ILE A 57 3.23 -10.61 -1.55
N GLY A 58 4.25 -10.20 -2.30
CA GLY A 58 5.19 -11.08 -2.97
C GLY A 58 5.91 -12.01 -1.99
N VAL A 59 6.46 -11.46 -0.90
CA VAL A 59 7.09 -12.24 0.17
C VAL A 59 6.09 -13.20 0.83
N GLY A 60 4.89 -12.74 1.17
CA GLY A 60 3.85 -13.58 1.77
C GLY A 60 3.44 -14.74 0.86
N THR A 61 3.37 -14.48 -0.44
CA THR A 61 3.05 -15.48 -1.47
C THR A 61 4.18 -16.50 -1.61
N LEU A 62 5.43 -16.05 -1.71
CA LEU A 62 6.61 -16.93 -1.72
C LEU A 62 6.66 -17.81 -0.48
N LEU A 63 6.49 -17.24 0.72
CA LEU A 63 6.45 -17.99 1.97
C LEU A 63 5.32 -19.02 2.00
N LYS A 64 4.15 -18.71 1.41
CA LYS A 64 3.04 -19.66 1.29
C LYS A 64 3.38 -20.81 0.35
N ILE A 65 4.07 -20.54 -0.76
CA ILE A 65 4.50 -21.56 -1.73
C ILE A 65 5.58 -22.46 -1.12
N PHE A 66 6.61 -21.89 -0.48
CA PHE A 66 7.72 -22.64 0.11
C PHE A 66 7.39 -23.36 1.43
N LYS A 67 6.33 -22.94 2.15
CA LYS A 67 5.81 -23.66 3.33
C LYS A 67 4.69 -24.65 2.99
N LYS A 68 4.35 -24.78 1.71
CA LYS A 68 3.54 -25.89 1.21
C LYS A 68 4.42 -27.13 1.12
#